data_AF-A0A6L7STM3-F1
#
_entry.id   AF-A0A6L7STM3-F1
#
_cell.length_a   1.000
_cell.length_b   1.000
_cell.length_c   1.000
_cell.angle_alpha   90.00
_cell.angle_beta   90.00
_cell.angle_gamma   90.00
#
_symmetry.space_group_name_H-M   'P 1'
#
loop_
_entity.id
_entity.type
_entity.pdbx_description
1 polymer ?
#
loop_
_entity_poly.entity_id
_entity_poly.type
_entity_poly.pdbx_seq_one_letter_code
_entity_poly.pdbx_strand_id
1 'polypeptide(L)'
;MSDSGFIQNTAVVLSQLIPTGRYKGQTFTFAIGFQEDSYPEYPPHFIYLAELPDSQLPVYSSFDYDNRNWKAFSVPPSDFWDNLPDKEKNMKTFVNRHLLRFWRQI
;
A
#
# COMPACT_ATOMS: atom_id res chain seq x y z
N MET A 1 -4.55 32.60 1.78
CA MET A 1 -3.55 31.52 1.76
C MET A 1 -4.17 30.40 2.56
N SER A 2 -4.64 29.36 1.89
CA SER A 2 -5.28 28.21 2.53
C SER A 2 -4.19 27.29 3.04
N ASP A 3 -4.07 27.18 4.36
CA ASP A 3 -3.34 26.12 5.05
C ASP A 3 -3.83 24.78 4.51
N SER A 4 -3.09 24.26 3.55
CA SER A 4 -3.29 22.91 3.03
C SER A 4 -2.69 22.03 4.11
N GLY A 5 -3.56 21.58 5.02
CA GLY A 5 -3.18 20.71 6.12
C GLY A 5 -2.25 19.62 5.60
N PHE A 6 -1.01 19.63 6.09
CA PHE A 6 -0.09 18.53 5.93
C PHE A 6 -0.76 17.33 6.60
N ILE A 7 -1.50 16.54 5.83
CA ILE A 7 -1.78 15.17 6.24
C ILE A 7 -0.39 14.54 6.25
N GLN A 8 0.17 14.43 7.45
CA GLN A 8 1.39 13.69 7.71
C GLN A 8 1.02 12.21 7.55
N ASN A 9 0.83 11.79 6.30
CA ASN A 9 0.60 10.39 5.96
C ASN A 9 1.81 9.64 6.52
N THR A 10 1.61 8.95 7.64
CA THR A 10 2.66 8.17 8.27
C THR A 10 2.93 7.00 7.34
N ALA A 11 3.91 7.14 6.46
CA ALA A 11 4.26 6.12 5.48
C ALA A 11 5.57 5.47 5.89
N VAL A 12 5.59 4.15 6.01
CA VAL A 12 6.82 3.40 6.26
C VAL A 12 7.38 2.93 4.92
N VAL A 13 8.58 3.40 4.59
CA VAL A 13 9.31 3.00 3.38
C VAL A 13 10.16 1.76 3.67
N LEU A 14 10.03 0.74 2.83
CA LEU A 14 10.63 -0.57 2.99
C LEU A 14 11.16 -1.08 1.65
N SER A 15 12.16 -1.96 1.68
CA SER A 15 12.61 -2.72 0.51
C SER A 15 12.28 -4.20 0.69
N GLN A 16 11.71 -4.83 -0.33
CA GLN A 16 11.30 -6.25 -0.30
C GLN A 16 11.70 -6.98 -1.58
N LEU A 17 12.17 -8.22 -1.41
CA LEU A 17 12.29 -9.20 -2.50
C LEU A 17 10.90 -9.71 -2.90
N ILE A 18 10.54 -9.54 -4.17
CA ILE A 18 9.21 -9.89 -4.65
C ILE A 18 9.04 -11.42 -4.75
N PRO A 19 8.05 -12.02 -4.07
CA PRO A 19 7.91 -13.47 -4.01
C PRO A 19 7.12 -14.08 -5.18
N THR A 20 6.38 -13.27 -5.96
CA THR A 20 5.40 -13.75 -6.94
C THR A 20 5.15 -12.72 -8.05
N GLY A 21 4.40 -13.08 -9.10
CA GLY A 21 4.07 -12.20 -10.22
C GLY A 21 5.21 -11.96 -11.20
N ARG A 22 5.06 -10.93 -12.05
CA ARG A 22 6.00 -10.62 -13.15
C ARG A 22 7.39 -10.21 -12.63
N TYR A 23 7.42 -9.56 -11.46
CA TYR A 23 8.65 -9.03 -10.86
C TYR A 23 9.31 -9.99 -9.86
N LYS A 24 8.91 -11.27 -9.82
CA LYS A 24 9.47 -12.27 -8.89
C LYS A 24 11.00 -12.29 -8.95
N GLY A 25 11.63 -12.22 -7.77
CA GLY A 25 13.09 -12.22 -7.62
C GLY A 25 13.76 -10.84 -7.74
N GLN A 26 13.00 -9.79 -8.06
CA GLN A 26 13.49 -8.41 -8.03
C GLN A 26 13.25 -7.79 -6.64
N THR A 27 14.04 -6.78 -6.29
CA THR A 27 13.84 -6.00 -5.07
C THR A 27 13.16 -4.69 -5.42
N PHE A 28 12.03 -4.40 -4.76
CA PHE A 28 11.33 -3.13 -4.90
C PHE A 28 11.35 -2.36 -3.58
N THR A 29 11.50 -1.04 -3.68
CA THR A 29 11.23 -0.12 -2.58
C THR A 29 9.79 0.36 -2.68
N PHE A 30 9.03 0.19 -1.61
CA PHE A 30 7.62 0.56 -1.52
C PHE A 30 7.36 1.27 -0.20
N ALA A 31 6.27 2.02 -0.15
CA ALA A 31 5.80 2.65 1.07
C ALA A 31 4.43 2.09 1.47
N ILE A 32 4.22 1.91 2.77
CA ILE A 32 2.92 1.58 3.34
C ILE A 32 2.43 2.82 4.07
N GLY A 33 1.39 3.47 3.57
CA GLY A 33 0.80 4.66 4.21
C GLY A 33 -0.53 4.33 4.88
N PHE A 34 -0.75 4.91 6.06
CA PHE A 34 -1.99 4.76 6.85
C PHE A 34 -2.94 5.95 6.67
N GLN A 35 -4.23 5.67 6.52
CA GLN A 35 -5.34 6.63 6.53
C GLN A 35 -5.96 6.69 7.94
N GLU A 36 -5.73 7.79 8.66
CA GLU A 36 -6.15 7.93 10.08
C GLU A 36 -7.67 7.78 10.27
N ASP A 37 -8.48 8.24 9.31
CA ASP A 37 -9.94 8.31 9.43
C ASP A 37 -10.67 6.95 9.35
N SER A 38 -10.00 5.87 8.94
CA SER A 38 -10.65 4.54 8.80
C SER A 38 -10.47 3.65 10.03
N TYR A 39 -9.75 4.12 11.05
CA TYR A 39 -9.55 3.40 12.30
C TYR A 39 -10.72 3.69 13.27
N PRO A 40 -11.27 2.69 13.98
CA PRO A 40 -10.84 1.29 14.09
C PRO A 40 -11.52 0.32 13.10
N GLU A 41 -12.43 0.80 12.25
CA GLU A 41 -13.30 -0.04 11.41
C GLU A 41 -12.53 -0.83 10.34
N TYR A 42 -11.50 -0.23 9.75
CA TYR A 42 -10.65 -0.87 8.74
C TYR A 42 -9.17 -0.61 9.03
N PRO A 43 -8.28 -1.59 8.80
CA PRO A 43 -6.84 -1.34 8.87
C PRO A 43 -6.44 -0.49 7.66
N PRO A 44 -6.08 0.77 7.85
CA PRO A 44 -5.94 1.67 6.72
C PRO A 44 -4.55 1.49 6.14
N HIS A 45 -4.40 0.85 4.98
CA HIS A 45 -3.09 0.83 4.33
C HIS A 45 -3.14 0.80 2.81
N PHE A 46 -2.44 1.74 2.20
CA PHE A 46 -2.17 1.76 0.77
C PHE A 46 -0.75 1.27 0.52
N ILE A 47 -0.55 0.51 -0.57
CA ILE A 47 0.77 0.13 -1.05
C ILE A 47 1.17 1.16 -2.11
N TYR A 48 2.20 1.95 -1.82
CA TYR A 48 2.71 2.94 -2.73
C TYR A 48 4.04 2.50 -3.34
N LEU A 49 4.24 2.82 -4.61
CA LEU A 49 5.51 2.69 -5.30
C LEU A 49 5.92 4.05 -5.85
N ALA A 50 7.22 4.34 -5.78
CA ALA A 50 7.78 5.55 -6.38
C ALA A 50 7.73 5.47 -7.93
N GLU A 51 7.95 4.28 -8.47
CA GLU A 51 7.92 4.04 -9.91
C GLU A 51 7.56 2.58 -10.20
N LEU A 52 6.69 2.36 -11.17
CA LEU A 52 6.44 1.05 -11.78
C LEU A 52 6.83 1.15 -13.25
N PRO A 53 7.81 0.36 -13.73
CA PRO A 53 8.08 0.26 -15.15
C PRO A 53 6.83 -0.29 -15.85
N ASP A 54 6.36 0.40 -16.89
CA ASP A 54 5.23 0.00 -17.75
C ASP A 54 3.82 -0.02 -17.13
N SER A 55 3.57 0.73 -16.05
CA SER A 55 2.25 0.70 -15.39
C SER A 55 1.18 1.55 -16.13
N GLN A 56 0.20 0.87 -16.74
CA GLN A 56 -1.12 1.44 -17.09
C GLN A 56 -2.14 1.33 -15.93
N LEU A 57 -1.68 1.06 -14.71
CA LEU A 57 -2.57 0.81 -13.58
C LEU A 57 -3.24 2.11 -13.11
N PRO A 58 -4.51 2.05 -12.67
CA PRO A 58 -5.16 3.20 -12.06
C PRO A 58 -4.42 3.62 -10.79
N VAL A 59 -4.23 4.92 -10.63
CA VAL A 59 -3.65 5.53 -9.44
C VAL A 59 -4.80 5.93 -8.51
N TYR A 60 -4.81 5.40 -7.30
CA TYR A 60 -5.87 5.63 -6.32
C TYR A 60 -5.54 6.74 -5.32
N SER A 61 -4.24 6.94 -5.05
CA SER A 61 -3.73 7.96 -4.13
C SER A 61 -2.28 8.29 -4.49
N SER A 62 -1.83 9.48 -4.12
CA SER A 62 -0.43 9.86 -4.23
C SER A 62 0.00 10.79 -3.11
N PHE A 63 1.27 10.72 -2.72
CA PHE A 63 1.88 11.69 -1.82
C PHE A 63 3.32 11.99 -2.24
N ASP A 64 3.81 13.17 -1.90
CA ASP A 64 5.20 13.55 -2.11
C ASP A 64 6.01 13.33 -0.83
N TYR A 65 7.12 12.60 -0.94
CA TYR A 65 8.04 12.36 0.17
C TYR A 65 9.46 12.10 -0.35
N ASP A 66 10.44 12.73 0.30
CA ASP A 66 11.86 12.63 -0.07
C ASP A 66 12.14 12.92 -1.56
N ASN A 67 11.55 14.03 -2.07
CA ASN A 67 11.62 14.46 -3.47
C ASN A 67 11.14 13.40 -4.49
N ARG A 68 10.28 12.47 -4.08
CA ARG A 68 9.65 11.47 -4.94
C ARG A 68 8.14 11.51 -4.80
N ASN A 69 7.45 11.34 -5.92
CA ASN A 69 6.00 11.16 -5.95
C ASN A 69 5.68 9.67 -5.80
N TRP A 70 5.06 9.30 -4.70
CA TRP A 70 4.65 7.94 -4.38
C TRP A 70 3.21 7.73 -4.82
N LYS A 71 2.94 6.64 -5.54
CA LYS A 71 1.62 6.35 -6.11
C LYS A 71 1.09 5.01 -5.61
N ALA A 72 -0.15 5.00 -5.12
CA ALA A 72 -0.85 3.80 -4.75
C ALA A 72 -1.56 3.20 -5.97
N PHE A 73 -1.16 1.99 -6.34
CA PHE A 73 -1.72 1.24 -7.47
C PHE A 73 -2.69 0.14 -7.03
N SER A 74 -2.86 -0.05 -5.71
CA SER A 74 -3.89 -0.91 -5.16
C SER A 74 -4.55 -0.31 -3.93
N VAL A 75 -5.83 -0.64 -3.80
CA VAL A 75 -6.62 -0.46 -2.59
C VAL A 75 -6.87 -1.86 -2.02
N PRO A 76 -6.72 -2.08 -0.71
CA PRO A 76 -7.19 -3.32 -0.11
C PRO A 76 -8.70 -3.42 -0.33
N PRO A 77 -9.25 -4.58 -0.75
CA PRO A 77 -10.70 -4.72 -0.87
C PRO A 77 -11.36 -4.42 0.48
N SER A 78 -12.47 -3.69 0.47
CA SER A 78 -13.18 -3.26 1.69
C SER A 78 -13.62 -4.43 2.57
N ASP A 79 -13.87 -5.59 1.97
CA ASP A 79 -14.28 -6.83 2.62
C ASP A 79 -13.10 -7.75 3.00
N PHE A 80 -11.87 -7.39 2.63
CA PHE A 80 -10.72 -8.28 2.78
C PHE A 80 -10.36 -8.53 4.25
N TRP A 81 -10.54 -7.52 5.11
CA TRP A 81 -10.32 -7.64 6.56
C TRP A 81 -11.43 -8.45 7.22
N ASP A 82 -12.68 -8.18 6.86
CA ASP A 82 -13.86 -8.82 7.42
C ASP A 82 -13.89 -10.32 7.12
N ASN A 83 -13.38 -10.72 5.95
CA ASN A 83 -13.28 -12.11 5.51
C ASN A 83 -12.06 -12.87 6.05
N LEU A 84 -11.17 -12.24 6.85
CA LEU A 84 -10.11 -12.99 7.53
C LEU A 84 -10.69 -13.81 8.68
N PRO A 85 -10.28 -15.07 8.87
CA PRO A 85 -10.58 -15.81 10.10
C PRO A 85 -10.13 -15.00 11.32
N ASP A 86 -10.87 -15.02 12.43
CA ASP A 86 -10.55 -14.18 13.60
C ASP A 86 -9.13 -14.41 14.13
N LYS A 87 -8.62 -15.65 14.08
CA LYS A 87 -7.24 -16.00 14.45
C LYS A 87 -6.17 -15.36 13.53
N GLU A 88 -6.57 -14.85 12.38
CA GLU A 88 -5.73 -14.24 11.34
C GLU A 88 -5.97 -12.74 11.21
N LYS A 89 -6.96 -12.16 11.92
CA LYS A 89 -7.24 -10.72 11.99
C LYS A 89 -6.17 -9.99 12.78
N ASN A 90 -5.00 -9.84 12.17
CA ASN A 90 -3.95 -8.94 12.63
C ASN A 90 -3.34 -8.18 11.45
N MET A 91 -2.80 -6.99 11.74
CA MET A 91 -2.28 -6.06 10.74
C MET A 91 -1.19 -6.68 9.86
N LYS A 92 -0.30 -7.48 10.46
CA LYS A 92 0.80 -8.12 9.72
C LYS A 92 0.28 -9.08 8.66
N THR A 93 -0.70 -9.92 8.99
CA THR A 93 -1.33 -10.84 8.03
C THR A 93 -2.02 -10.07 6.92
N PHE A 94 -2.77 -9.03 7.27
CA PHE A 94 -3.51 -8.21 6.33
C PHE A 94 -2.60 -7.53 5.31
N VAL A 95 -1.55 -6.83 5.78
CA VAL A 95 -0.53 -6.18 4.94
C VAL A 95 0.16 -7.18 4.02
N ASN A 96 0.61 -8.33 4.56
CA ASN A 96 1.30 -9.33 3.76
C ASN A 96 0.42 -9.92 2.66
N ARG A 97 -0.84 -10.20 2.97
CA ARG A 97 -1.79 -10.73 1.97
C ARG A 97 -2.14 -9.68 0.92
N HIS A 98 -2.29 -8.41 1.29
CA HIS A 98 -2.50 -7.32 0.35
C HIS A 98 -1.28 -7.14 -0.57
N LEU A 99 -0.05 -7.15 -0.03
CA LEU A 99 1.18 -7.13 -0.81
C LEU A 99 1.25 -8.31 -1.79
N LEU A 100 0.97 -9.53 -1.33
CA LEU A 100 0.94 -10.71 -2.19
C LEU A 100 -0.09 -10.59 -3.32
N ARG A 101 -1.28 -10.07 -3.03
CA ARG A 101 -2.31 -9.81 -4.05
C ARG A 101 -1.83 -8.78 -5.05
N PHE A 102 -1.30 -7.66 -4.57
CA PHE A 102 -0.77 -6.59 -5.41
C PHE A 102 0.30 -7.11 -6.37
N TRP A 103 1.33 -7.79 -5.86
CA TRP A 103 2.41 -8.35 -6.69
C TRP A 103 1.95 -9.41 -7.68
N ARG A 104 0.83 -10.11 -7.43
CA ARG A 104 0.25 -11.07 -8.41
C ARG A 104 -0.48 -10.38 -9.56
N GLN A 105 -0.95 -9.16 -9.34
CA GLN A 105 -1.73 -8.40 -10.33
C GLN A 105 -0.85 -7.64 -11.32
N ILE A 106 0.45 -7.52 -11.04
CA ILE A 106 1.42 -6.74 -11.82
C ILE A 106 2.59 -7.61 -12.30
#